data_AF-A0A6G0ZID1-F1
#
_entry.id   AF-A0A6G0ZID1-F1
#
_cell.length_a   1.000
_cell.length_b   1.000
_cell.length_c   1.000
_cell.angle_alpha   90.00
_cell.angle_beta   90.00
_cell.angle_gamma   90.00
#
_symmetry.space_group_name_H-M   'P 1'
#
loop_
_entity.id
_entity.type
_entity.pdbx_description
1 polymer ?
#
loop_
_entity_poly.entity_id
_entity_poly.type
_entity_poly.pdbx_seq_one_letter_code
_entity_poly.pdbx_strand_id
1 'polypeptide(L)'
;SSDDIFLLSSVFDLDAANLETEIRLLKQSTDLSESNKANCEKWMDWLTISGTSREVIFCNVYKSLKSFMVIPVTTCSCERSFSKLSIVKTKLRSAMLQERLDNLLTMFIEQELAYNVDLDEVIETFKTLRPAVERRMEL
;
A
#
# COMPACT_ATOMS: atom_id res chain seq x y z
N SER A 1 7.06 13.20 -24.04
CA SER A 1 6.27 14.39 -23.65
C SER A 1 4.77 14.17 -23.78
N SER A 2 4.23 13.75 -24.93
CA SER A 2 2.82 13.28 -25.01
C SER A 2 2.69 11.80 -24.66
N ASP A 3 3.65 10.97 -25.07
CA ASP A 3 3.61 9.53 -24.81
C ASP A 3 3.67 9.22 -23.30
N ASP A 4 4.46 9.99 -22.54
CA ASP A 4 4.54 9.86 -21.07
C ASP A 4 3.22 10.26 -20.40
N ILE A 5 2.54 11.29 -20.91
CA ILE A 5 1.22 11.73 -20.41
C ILE A 5 0.16 10.69 -20.74
N PHE A 6 0.24 10.07 -21.93
CA PHE A 6 -0.65 8.99 -22.32
C PHE A 6 -0.40 7.71 -21.50
N LEU A 7 0.86 7.41 -21.19
CA LEU A 7 1.22 6.30 -20.30
C LEU A 7 0.73 6.55 -18.88
N LEU A 8 0.92 7.76 -18.33
CA LEU A 8 0.39 8.12 -17.01
C LEU A 8 -1.14 8.09 -16.98
N SER A 9 -1.78 8.61 -18.03
CA SER A 9 -3.24 8.59 -18.19
C SER A 9 -3.80 7.16 -18.21
N SER A 10 -3.16 6.25 -18.96
CA SER A 10 -3.57 4.85 -19.02
C SER A 10 -3.25 4.04 -17.76
N VAL A 11 -2.11 4.31 -17.11
CA VAL A 11 -1.68 3.59 -15.90
C VAL A 11 -2.48 4.02 -14.67
N PHE A 12 -2.82 5.31 -14.55
CA PHE A 12 -3.48 5.87 -13.37
C PHE A 12 -4.96 6.23 -13.60
N ASP A 13 -5.53 5.89 -14.76
CA ASP A 13 -6.91 6.19 -15.16
C ASP A 13 -7.26 7.68 -15.01
N LEU A 14 -6.39 8.52 -15.61
CA LEU A 14 -6.48 9.98 -15.53
C LEU A 14 -6.81 10.58 -16.89
N ASP A 15 -7.47 11.74 -16.89
CA ASP A 15 -7.74 12.48 -18.12
C ASP A 15 -6.46 13.20 -18.60
N ALA A 16 -5.93 12.75 -19.75
CA ALA A 16 -4.70 13.27 -20.34
C ALA A 16 -4.77 14.76 -20.67
N ALA A 17 -5.94 15.24 -21.14
CA ALA A 17 -6.11 16.65 -21.52
C ALA A 17 -6.11 17.56 -20.28
N ASN A 18 -6.80 17.14 -19.22
CA ASN A 18 -6.81 17.86 -17.95
C ASN A 18 -5.43 17.79 -17.27
N LEU A 19 -4.74 16.64 -17.34
CA LEU A 19 -3.38 16.51 -16.82
C LEU A 19 -2.39 17.45 -17.53
N GLU A 20 -2.46 17.59 -18.85
CA GLU A 20 -1.58 18.49 -19.60
C GLU A 20 -1.82 19.97 -19.24
N THR A 21 -3.09 20.37 -19.13
CA THR A 21 -3.44 21.74 -18.73
C THR A 21 -3.05 22.04 -17.28
N GLU A 22 -3.26 21.09 -16.36
CA GLU A 22 -2.79 21.16 -14.99
C GLU A 22 -1.27 21.29 -14.90
N ILE A 23 -0.50 20.47 -15.63
CA ILE A 23 0.97 20.54 -15.67
C ILE A 23 1.44 21.89 -16.22
N ARG A 24 0.76 22.42 -17.24
CA ARG A 24 1.08 23.74 -17.81
C ARG A 24 0.84 24.86 -16.80
N LEU A 25 -0.29 24.81 -16.09
CA LEU A 25 -0.59 25.74 -15.00
C LEU A 25 0.41 25.61 -13.86
N LEU A 26 0.79 24.38 -13.50
CA LEU A 26 1.76 24.09 -12.47
C LEU A 26 3.11 24.74 -12.80
N LYS A 27 3.64 24.53 -14.02
CA LYS A 27 4.91 25.13 -14.50
C LYS A 27 4.89 26.65 -14.49
N GLN A 28 3.74 27.27 -14.70
CA GLN A 28 3.59 28.72 -14.67
C GLN A 28 3.44 29.27 -13.23
N SER A 29 2.90 28.44 -12.32
CA SER A 29 2.69 28.78 -10.91
C SER A 29 3.88 28.46 -9.99
N THR A 30 4.83 27.64 -10.46
CA THR A 30 5.96 27.19 -9.65
C THR A 30 7.04 28.28 -9.56
N ASP A 31 6.82 29.25 -8.68
CA ASP A 31 7.89 29.88 -7.86
C ASP A 31 8.24 28.94 -6.68
N LEU A 32 8.40 27.64 -6.96
CA LEU A 32 8.84 26.68 -5.95
C LEU A 32 10.35 26.84 -5.82
N SER A 33 10.80 27.44 -4.72
CA SER A 33 12.20 27.49 -4.31
C SER A 33 12.86 26.12 -4.57
N GLU A 34 14.04 26.13 -5.19
CA GLU A 34 14.83 24.95 -5.58
C GLU A 34 15.00 23.90 -4.46
N SER A 35 14.83 24.31 -3.20
CA SER A 35 14.81 23.45 -2.00
C SER A 35 13.67 22.41 -1.97
N ASN A 36 12.56 22.66 -2.65
CA ASN A 36 11.35 21.82 -2.59
C ASN A 36 11.23 20.79 -3.72
N LYS A 37 12.11 20.82 -4.73
CA LYS A 37 12.08 19.88 -5.87
C LYS A 37 12.38 18.42 -5.50
N ALA A 38 13.02 18.17 -4.35
CA ALA A 38 13.60 16.86 -4.05
C ALA A 38 12.66 15.85 -3.37
N ASN A 39 11.63 16.30 -2.63
CA ASN A 39 10.86 15.40 -1.75
C ASN A 39 9.38 15.36 -2.13
N CYS A 40 8.89 14.19 -2.55
CA CYS A 40 7.47 13.96 -2.86
C CYS A 40 6.55 14.28 -1.67
N GLU A 41 7.03 14.08 -0.45
CA GLU A 41 6.32 14.46 0.79
C GLU A 41 6.07 15.96 0.87
N LYS A 42 7.07 16.78 0.54
CA LYS A 42 6.93 18.24 0.52
C LYS A 42 5.98 18.70 -0.59
N TRP A 43 5.91 17.97 -1.70
CA TRP A 43 4.94 18.23 -2.76
C TRP A 43 3.51 17.93 -2.33
N MET A 44 3.29 16.79 -1.66
CA MET A 44 1.99 16.47 -1.08
C MET A 44 1.59 17.46 0.02
N ASP A 45 2.54 17.83 0.86
CA ASP A 45 2.37 18.83 1.90
C ASP A 45 2.02 20.20 1.30
N TRP A 46 2.73 20.65 0.26
CA TRP A 46 2.41 21.89 -0.44
C TRP A 46 1.01 21.89 -1.07
N LEU A 47 0.60 20.74 -1.62
CA LEU A 47 -0.74 20.55 -2.18
C LEU A 47 -1.84 20.54 -1.10
N THR A 48 -1.53 20.09 0.13
CA THR A 48 -2.51 19.82 1.19
C THR A 48 -2.53 20.88 2.31
N ILE A 49 -1.38 21.38 2.74
CA ILE A 49 -1.20 22.31 3.88
C ILE A 49 -1.58 23.75 3.54
N SER A 50 -1.43 24.15 2.28
CA SER A 50 -1.90 25.47 1.88
C SER A 50 -3.42 25.39 1.76
N GLY A 51 -4.17 25.73 2.83
CA GLY A 51 -5.64 25.74 2.94
C GLY A 51 -6.40 26.51 1.85
N THR A 52 -6.19 26.06 0.62
CA THR A 52 -6.61 26.59 -0.67
C THR A 52 -6.92 25.36 -1.50
N SER A 53 -8.01 25.40 -2.26
CA SER A 53 -8.57 24.30 -3.06
C SER A 53 -7.68 23.84 -4.23
N ARG A 54 -6.35 23.82 -4.08
CA ARG A 54 -5.36 23.42 -5.09
C ARG A 54 -5.42 21.92 -5.37
N GLU A 55 -5.83 21.11 -4.41
CA GLU A 55 -6.20 19.69 -4.62
C GLU A 55 -7.31 19.51 -5.67
N VAL A 56 -8.22 20.50 -5.77
CA VAL A 56 -9.32 20.49 -6.76
C VAL A 56 -8.85 21.03 -8.10
N ILE A 57 -7.96 22.03 -8.10
CA ILE A 57 -7.39 22.62 -9.32
C ILE A 57 -6.42 21.65 -10.01
N PHE A 58 -5.62 20.91 -9.23
CA PHE A 58 -4.61 19.96 -9.70
C PHE A 58 -4.99 18.53 -9.33
N CYS A 59 -6.24 18.15 -9.63
CA CYS A 59 -6.81 16.87 -9.21
C CYS A 59 -6.06 15.67 -9.83
N ASN A 60 -5.67 15.76 -11.11
CA ASN A 60 -4.97 14.66 -11.79
C ASN A 60 -3.51 14.56 -11.35
N VAL A 61 -2.84 15.69 -11.12
CA VAL A 61 -1.48 15.70 -10.54
C VAL A 61 -1.47 15.15 -9.12
N TYR A 62 -2.43 15.55 -8.29
CA TYR A 62 -2.57 15.05 -6.92
C TYR A 62 -2.83 13.54 -6.89
N LYS A 63 -3.77 13.05 -7.72
CA LYS A 63 -4.05 11.62 -7.85
C LYS A 63 -2.81 10.85 -8.32
N SER A 64 -2.09 11.37 -9.31
CA SER A 64 -0.84 10.75 -9.80
C SER A 64 0.18 10.63 -8.67
N LEU A 65 0.43 11.71 -7.94
CA LEU A 65 1.43 11.74 -6.86
C LEU A 65 1.02 10.85 -5.68
N LYS A 66 -0.27 10.84 -5.33
CA LYS A 66 -0.82 9.95 -4.30
C LYS A 66 -0.67 8.48 -4.70
N SER A 67 -1.04 8.12 -5.92
CA SER A 67 -0.85 6.76 -6.43
C SER A 67 0.63 6.37 -6.47
N PHE A 68 1.51 7.29 -6.86
CA PHE A 68 2.95 7.07 -6.84
C PHE A 68 3.50 6.83 -5.43
N MET A 69 2.97 7.51 -4.41
CA MET A 69 3.33 7.26 -3.01
C MET A 69 2.80 5.94 -2.45
N VAL A 70 1.63 5.50 -2.92
CA VAL A 70 1.03 4.22 -2.50
C VAL A 70 1.72 3.04 -3.16
N ILE A 71 2.21 3.21 -4.40
CA ILE A 71 3.07 2.24 -5.04
C ILE A 71 4.37 2.19 -4.23
N PRO A 72 4.76 1.04 -3.64
CA PRO A 72 6.01 0.94 -2.92
C PRO A 72 7.18 1.13 -3.89
N VAL A 73 7.71 2.35 -3.96
CA VAL A 73 8.89 2.69 -4.78
C VAL A 73 10.13 1.98 -4.25
N THR A 74 10.15 1.64 -2.96
CA THR A 74 11.27 0.95 -2.32
C THR A 74 11.03 -0.56 -2.26
N THR A 75 11.85 -1.33 -2.96
CA THR A 75 11.92 -2.80 -2.84
C THR A 75 12.15 -3.25 -1.40
N CYS A 76 12.71 -2.39 -0.55
CA CYS A 76 12.99 -2.66 0.87
C CYS A 76 11.79 -3.10 1.70
N SER A 77 10.57 -2.58 1.46
CA SER A 77 9.39 -3.05 2.20
C SER A 77 9.02 -4.48 1.81
N CYS A 78 9.08 -4.79 0.51
CA CYS A 78 8.91 -6.15 0.01
C CYS A 78 10.04 -7.06 0.51
N GLU A 79 11.30 -6.63 0.47
CA GLU A 79 12.46 -7.36 0.99
C GLU A 79 12.38 -7.61 2.49
N ARG A 80 11.88 -6.66 3.28
CA ARG A 80 11.61 -6.84 4.71
C ARG A 80 10.51 -7.89 4.92
N SER A 81 9.42 -7.83 4.15
CA SER A 81 8.36 -8.84 4.18
C SER A 81 8.86 -10.22 3.72
N PHE A 82 9.71 -10.29 2.70
CA PHE A 82 10.35 -11.53 2.22
C PHE A 82 11.38 -12.09 3.21
N SER A 83 12.11 -11.21 3.90
CA SER A 83 13.02 -11.60 4.98
C SER A 83 12.24 -12.19 6.15
N LYS A 84 11.14 -11.55 6.56
CA LYS A 84 10.22 -12.12 7.58
C LYS A 84 9.60 -13.43 7.11
N LEU A 85 9.18 -13.52 5.85
CA LEU A 85 8.74 -14.77 5.22
C LEU A 85 9.80 -15.86 5.28
N SER A 86 11.07 -15.53 5.06
CA SER A 86 12.17 -16.51 5.15
C SER A 86 12.37 -17.04 6.57
N ILE A 87 12.05 -16.24 7.60
CA ILE A 87 12.05 -16.66 9.01
C ILE A 87 10.86 -17.60 9.29
N VAL A 88 9.66 -17.26 8.82
CA VAL A 88 8.47 -18.13 8.94
C VAL A 88 8.70 -19.45 8.18
N LYS A 89 9.30 -19.36 6.99
CA LYS A 89 9.75 -20.45 6.12
C LYS A 89 11.15 -20.92 6.51
N THR A 90 11.40 -21.13 7.81
CA THR A 90 12.63 -21.83 8.22
C THR A 90 12.62 -23.22 7.57
N LYS A 91 13.77 -23.64 6.99
CA LYS A 91 13.97 -24.88 6.20
C LYS A 91 13.35 -26.18 6.77
N LEU A 92 13.02 -26.23 8.06
CA LEU A 92 12.37 -27.38 8.73
C LEU A 92 10.82 -27.41 8.58
N ARG A 93 10.18 -26.35 8.07
CA ARG A 93 8.72 -26.24 7.84
C ARG A 93 8.30 -26.40 6.37
N SER A 94 9.18 -26.89 5.50
CA SER A 94 8.89 -27.04 4.06
C SER A 94 7.83 -28.11 3.71
N ALA A 95 7.18 -28.73 4.70
CA ALA A 95 6.07 -29.68 4.53
C ALA A 95 4.68 -29.08 4.81
N MET A 96 4.58 -27.76 5.03
CA MET A 96 3.33 -27.09 5.39
C MET A 96 2.47 -26.77 4.16
N LEU A 97 1.17 -27.11 4.20
CA LEU A 97 0.21 -26.78 3.14
C LEU A 97 0.15 -25.27 2.90
N GLN A 98 -0.01 -24.87 1.62
CA GLN A 98 0.00 -23.48 1.17
C GLN A 98 -1.02 -22.61 1.94
N GLU A 99 -2.21 -23.15 2.20
CA GLU A 99 -3.26 -22.48 2.96
C GLU A 99 -2.83 -22.14 4.39
N ARG A 100 -2.15 -23.07 5.06
CA ARG A 100 -1.69 -22.84 6.44
C ARG A 100 -0.54 -21.83 6.49
N LEU A 101 0.30 -21.77 5.45
CA LEU A 101 1.35 -20.76 5.31
C LEU A 101 0.75 -19.36 5.10
N ASP A 102 -0.25 -19.25 4.23
CA ASP A 102 -0.93 -17.98 3.93
C ASP A 102 -1.60 -17.41 5.17
N ASN A 103 -2.34 -18.23 5.91
CA ASN A 103 -2.96 -17.83 7.18
C ASN A 103 -1.94 -17.34 8.22
N LEU A 104 -0.79 -18.02 8.34
CA LEU A 104 0.28 -17.57 9.24
C LEU A 104 0.90 -16.26 8.76
N LEU A 105 1.13 -16.11 7.46
CA LEU A 105 1.68 -14.88 6.91
C LEU A 105 0.77 -13.69 7.20
N THR A 106 -0.54 -13.84 7.01
CA THR A 106 -1.53 -12.82 7.34
C THR A 106 -1.46 -12.43 8.81
N MET A 107 -1.41 -13.39 9.73
CA MET A 107 -1.21 -13.09 11.17
C MET A 107 0.11 -12.37 11.47
N PHE A 108 1.18 -12.67 10.72
CA PHE A 108 2.50 -12.04 10.89
C PHE A 108 2.59 -10.64 10.30
N ILE A 109 1.87 -10.36 9.21
CA ILE A 109 1.77 -9.02 8.62
C ILE A 109 0.91 -8.14 9.54
N GLU A 110 -0.22 -8.67 9.98
CA GLU A 110 -1.18 -7.99 10.86
C GLU A 110 -0.86 -8.23 12.36
N GLN A 111 0.43 -8.33 12.71
CA GLN A 111 0.85 -8.73 14.06
C GLN A 111 0.32 -7.78 15.16
N GLU A 112 0.19 -6.48 14.86
CA GLU A 112 -0.37 -5.50 15.79
C GLU A 112 -1.86 -5.75 16.05
N LEU A 113 -2.64 -6.05 15.01
CA LEU A 113 -4.04 -6.44 15.17
C LEU A 113 -4.15 -7.79 15.88
N ALA A 114 -3.33 -8.77 15.50
CA ALA A 114 -3.29 -10.09 16.11
C ALA A 114 -2.95 -10.07 17.60
N TYR A 115 -2.12 -9.11 18.05
CA TYR A 115 -1.82 -8.92 19.47
C TYR A 115 -3.01 -8.38 20.27
N ASN A 116 -3.87 -7.61 19.61
CA ASN A 116 -5.06 -7.03 20.23
C ASN A 116 -6.29 -7.95 20.15
N VAL A 117 -6.16 -9.16 19.59
CA VAL A 117 -7.22 -10.15 19.56
C VAL A 117 -7.39 -10.78 20.94
N ASP A 118 -8.62 -10.80 21.45
CA ASP A 118 -8.95 -11.49 22.69
C ASP A 118 -8.94 -13.01 22.45
N LEU A 119 -8.00 -13.69 23.12
CA LEU A 119 -7.87 -15.14 23.02
C LEU A 119 -9.10 -15.86 23.60
N ASP A 120 -9.75 -15.29 24.62
CA ASP A 120 -10.93 -15.90 25.23
C ASP A 120 -12.12 -15.87 24.25
N GLU A 121 -12.30 -14.78 23.51
CA GLU A 121 -13.30 -14.68 22.44
C GLU A 121 -13.01 -15.67 21.31
N VAL A 122 -11.74 -15.83 20.91
CA VAL A 122 -11.33 -16.81 19.90
C VAL A 122 -11.64 -18.24 20.35
N ILE A 123 -11.39 -18.56 21.62
CA ILE A 123 -11.69 -19.87 22.19
C ILE A 123 -13.20 -20.14 22.19
N GLU A 124 -14.02 -19.18 22.61
CA GLU A 124 -15.48 -19.31 22.59
C GLU A 124 -16.02 -19.44 21.16
N THR A 125 -15.48 -18.66 20.22
CA THR A 125 -15.81 -18.78 18.79
C THR A 125 -15.42 -20.16 18.26
N PHE A 126 -14.24 -20.66 18.63
CA PHE A 126 -13.77 -21.99 18.22
C PHE A 126 -14.65 -23.12 18.78
N LYS A 127 -15.16 -22.98 20.00
CA LYS A 127 -16.11 -23.93 20.62
C LYS A 127 -17.47 -23.95 19.91
N THR A 128 -17.97 -22.78 19.50
CA THR A 128 -19.28 -22.64 18.86
C THR A 128 -19.28 -23.01 17.37
N LEU A 129 -18.12 -22.94 16.71
CA LEU A 129 -17.94 -23.49 15.37
C LEU A 129 -18.26 -24.99 15.39
N ARG A 130 -19.14 -25.47 14.50
CA ARG A 130 -19.39 -26.90 14.32
C ARG A 130 -18.15 -27.55 13.69
N PRO A 131 -17.70 -28.75 14.12
CA PRO A 131 -16.59 -29.42 13.47
C PRO A 131 -17.01 -29.81 12.06
N ALA A 132 -16.57 -29.07 11.04
CA ALA A 132 -16.69 -29.49 9.65
C ALA A 132 -15.63 -30.55 9.30
N VAL A 133 -14.57 -30.65 10.11
CA VAL A 133 -13.49 -31.64 9.99
C VAL A 133 -13.30 -32.28 11.36
N GLU A 134 -13.14 -33.60 11.37
CA GLU A 134 -12.88 -34.40 12.57
C GLU A 134 -11.65 -33.84 13.29
N ARG A 135 -11.86 -33.31 14.51
CA ARG A 135 -10.83 -32.58 15.28
C ARG A 135 -9.84 -33.50 15.98
N ARG A 136 -9.53 -34.65 15.39
CA ARG A 136 -8.59 -35.63 15.95
C ARG A 136 -7.31 -35.66 15.11
N MET A 137 -6.18 -35.56 15.80
CA MET A 137 -4.91 -36.09 15.31
C MET A 137 -5.03 -37.62 15.44
N GLU A 138 -5.10 -38.34 14.32
CA GLU A 138 -4.92 -39.79 14.37
C GLU A 138 -3.47 -40.07 14.76
N LEU A 139 -3.31 -40.76 15.89
CA LEU A 139 -2.03 -41.26 16.39
C LEU A 139 -1.65 -42.54 15.63
#